data_AF-A0A8H6FPM4-F1
#
_entry.id   AF-A0A8H6FPM4-F1
#
_cell.length_a   1.000
_cell.length_b   1.000
_cell.length_c   1.000
_cell.angle_alpha   90.00
_cell.angle_beta   90.00
_cell.angle_gamma   90.00
#
_symmetry.space_group_name_H-M   'P 1'
#
loop_
_entity.id
_entity.type
_entity.pdbx_description
1 polymer ?
#
loop_
_entity_poly.entity_id
_entity_poly.type
_entity_poly.pdbx_seq_one_letter_code
_entity_poly.pdbx_strand_id
1 'polypeptide(L)'
;METIGPTFPAEFARLYPSNKAAAFAFDQVASKLKDDTNWNQHARKYITIHSEKSGIEYYGSESESEGGSGPQRQKKPVWRGYYELSFDVPPRDPRFGWVLGGGKYALPGDESPELVLTERKSHDNVFGRHARLFHNHSSGALMLHLEKQSFAVVDGKKVSDSTTIWSDLTHITFGALSYQLQLDGANDSAHRGRLTGYQKIHGLTVNDYPMNLLSTPAKSDYIHKDYVIKNAIGHGSSSTVFAGEHIKSGNAVAIKRMTRTRQNAGPIEREIQMTAFLGRHHSLCHLIDGMSPNGDRRGQYSRNGAFDEVYLIYSPLVTTT
;
A
#
# COMPACT_ATOMS: atom_id res chain seq x y z
N MET A 1 11.39 29.25 -24.21
CA MET A 1 11.62 29.53 -22.77
C MET A 1 10.63 28.65 -22.02
N GLU A 2 11.02 27.40 -21.74
CA GLU A 2 10.19 26.50 -20.95
C GLU A 2 10.26 26.94 -19.49
N THR A 3 9.12 27.41 -18.97
CA THR A 3 8.93 27.60 -17.54
C THR A 3 9.01 26.23 -16.88
N ILE A 4 10.17 25.92 -16.31
CA ILE A 4 10.34 24.82 -15.36
C ILE A 4 9.46 25.18 -14.16
N GLY A 5 8.24 24.65 -14.14
CA GLY A 5 7.38 24.68 -12.96
C GLY A 5 8.10 24.02 -11.78
N PRO A 6 7.60 24.19 -10.54
CA PRO A 6 8.24 23.60 -9.36
C PRO A 6 8.47 22.10 -9.60
N THR A 7 9.74 21.71 -9.64
CA THR A 7 10.18 20.31 -9.69
C THR A 7 9.86 19.69 -8.34
N PHE A 8 8.64 19.19 -8.21
CA PHE A 8 8.25 18.39 -7.05
C PHE A 8 9.15 17.14 -6.99
N PRO A 9 9.65 16.74 -5.81
CA PRO A 9 10.56 15.60 -5.66
C PRO A 9 9.93 14.32 -6.21
N ALA A 10 10.61 13.58 -7.08
CA ALA A 10 10.07 12.36 -7.71
C ALA A 10 9.87 11.18 -6.73
N GLU A 11 10.44 11.30 -5.54
CA GLU A 11 10.15 10.46 -4.40
C GLU A 11 8.65 10.54 -4.05
N PHE A 12 8.02 9.38 -3.89
CA PHE A 12 6.60 9.31 -3.55
C PHE A 12 6.36 8.55 -2.24
N ALA A 13 7.33 7.81 -1.73
CA ALA A 13 7.21 7.12 -0.45
C ALA A 13 8.56 6.79 0.19
N ARG A 14 8.55 6.63 1.51
CA ARG A 14 9.70 6.20 2.31
C ARG A 14 9.31 5.07 3.27
N LEU A 15 10.18 4.08 3.43
CA LEU A 15 9.99 2.96 4.34
C LEU A 15 11.00 3.03 5.49
N TYR A 16 10.53 3.41 6.68
CA TYR A 16 11.34 3.60 7.88
C TYR A 16 11.35 2.35 8.77
N PRO A 17 12.50 1.87 9.26
CA PRO A 17 12.54 0.86 10.33
C PRO A 17 11.84 1.38 11.59
N SER A 18 10.89 0.62 12.15
CA SER A 18 10.06 1.08 13.27
C SER A 18 10.22 0.27 14.57
N ASN A 19 10.72 -0.97 14.49
CA ASN A 19 11.05 -1.77 15.68
C ASN A 19 12.56 -2.02 15.80
N LYS A 20 13.00 -2.54 16.97
CA LYS A 20 14.42 -2.79 17.24
C LYS A 20 15.03 -3.80 16.26
N ALA A 21 14.30 -4.84 15.89
CA ALA A 21 14.77 -5.86 14.94
C ALA A 21 15.03 -5.25 13.55
N ALA A 22 14.09 -4.46 13.02
CA ALA A 22 14.24 -3.73 11.77
C ALA A 22 15.40 -2.73 11.82
N ALA A 23 15.59 -2.04 12.95
CA ALA A 23 16.72 -1.12 13.11
C ALA A 23 18.07 -1.85 13.10
N PHE A 24 18.18 -3.02 13.76
CA PHE A 24 19.40 -3.84 13.70
C PHE A 24 19.61 -4.49 12.33
N ALA A 25 18.55 -4.87 11.63
CA ALA A 25 18.65 -5.40 10.26
C ALA A 25 19.11 -4.30 9.29
N PHE A 26 18.53 -3.09 9.41
CA PHE A 26 18.94 -1.91 8.66
C PHE A 26 20.40 -1.55 8.93
N ASP A 27 20.84 -1.55 10.20
CA ASP A 27 22.24 -1.29 10.58
C ASP A 27 23.24 -2.24 9.92
N GLN A 28 22.89 -3.52 9.80
CA GLN A 28 23.73 -4.51 9.13
C GLN A 28 23.87 -4.20 7.64
N VAL A 29 22.75 -3.97 6.95
CA VAL A 29 22.74 -3.60 5.52
C VAL A 29 23.48 -2.28 5.29
N ALA A 30 23.22 -1.27 6.11
CA ALA A 30 23.88 0.03 6.05
C ALA A 30 25.39 -0.06 6.32
N SER A 31 25.81 -0.86 7.30
CA SER A 31 27.23 -1.10 7.57
C SER A 31 27.91 -1.76 6.38
N LYS A 32 27.29 -2.80 5.79
CA LYS A 32 27.82 -3.44 4.57
C LYS A 32 27.98 -2.48 3.42
N LEU A 33 26.99 -1.64 3.17
CA LEU A 33 27.07 -0.63 2.12
C LEU A 33 28.16 0.41 2.38
N LYS A 34 28.40 0.78 3.64
CA LYS A 34 29.45 1.73 4.02
C LYS A 34 30.85 1.11 3.94
N ASP A 35 31.00 -0.15 4.35
CA ASP A 35 32.28 -0.84 4.44
C ASP A 35 32.74 -1.40 3.08
N ASP A 36 31.81 -1.81 2.21
CA ASP A 36 32.09 -2.34 0.88
C ASP A 36 31.28 -1.59 -0.17
N THR A 37 31.96 -0.77 -0.98
CA THR A 37 31.36 0.02 -2.05
C THR A 37 30.86 -0.84 -3.21
N ASN A 38 31.41 -2.04 -3.38
CA ASN A 38 31.02 -2.99 -4.42
C ASN A 38 29.88 -3.90 -3.98
N TRP A 39 29.62 -4.00 -2.68
CA TRP A 39 28.48 -4.76 -2.18
C TRP A 39 27.17 -4.16 -2.69
N ASN A 40 26.41 -4.99 -3.42
CA ASN A 40 25.06 -4.76 -3.90
C ASN A 40 24.80 -3.32 -4.43
N GLN A 41 25.50 -2.95 -5.51
CA GLN A 41 25.38 -1.63 -6.14
C GLN A 41 23.94 -1.28 -6.54
N HIS A 42 23.10 -2.28 -6.80
CA HIS A 42 21.68 -2.08 -7.10
C HIS A 42 20.91 -1.58 -5.87
N ALA A 43 20.98 -2.30 -4.76
CA ALA A 43 20.27 -1.94 -3.53
C ALA A 43 20.69 -0.57 -2.97
N ARG A 44 21.93 -0.15 -3.22
CA ARG A 44 22.46 1.16 -2.81
C ARG A 44 21.64 2.34 -3.31
N LYS A 45 20.94 2.20 -4.43
CA LYS A 45 20.12 3.27 -5.03
C LYS A 45 18.82 3.54 -4.26
N TYR A 46 18.38 2.59 -3.42
CA TYR A 46 17.07 2.62 -2.76
C TYR A 46 17.18 2.83 -1.25
N ILE A 47 18.35 3.19 -0.73
CA ILE A 47 18.59 3.32 0.71
C ILE A 47 19.31 4.63 1.03
N THR A 48 18.69 5.42 1.90
CA THR A 48 19.27 6.64 2.45
C THR A 48 19.76 6.34 3.86
N ILE A 49 21.07 6.48 4.08
CA ILE A 49 21.74 6.26 5.37
C ILE A 49 22.09 7.62 5.96
N HIS A 50 21.57 7.93 7.14
CA HIS A 50 21.89 9.16 7.85
C HIS A 50 23.37 9.20 8.26
N SER A 51 23.92 10.42 8.38
CA SER A 51 25.34 10.64 8.70
C SER A 51 25.72 10.16 10.10
N GLU A 52 24.78 10.13 11.03
CA GLU A 52 25.03 9.83 12.43
C GLU A 52 24.36 8.53 12.88
N LYS A 53 25.09 7.77 13.70
CA LYS A 53 24.55 6.62 14.41
C LYS A 53 23.74 7.07 15.62
N SER A 54 22.72 6.29 15.95
CA SER A 54 21.94 6.48 17.16
C SER A 54 22.07 5.30 18.11
N GLY A 55 22.03 5.55 19.42
CA GLY A 55 21.97 4.47 20.41
C GLY A 55 20.59 3.82 20.44
N ILE A 56 20.53 2.50 20.26
CA ILE A 56 19.35 1.68 20.59
C ILE A 56 19.66 0.85 21.83
N GLU A 57 18.74 0.87 22.80
CA GLU A 57 18.84 0.05 24.01
C GLU A 57 18.65 -1.43 23.68
N TYR A 58 19.59 -2.25 24.10
CA TYR A 58 19.58 -3.69 23.99
C TYR A 58 19.89 -4.32 25.34
N TYR A 59 19.26 -5.47 25.60
CA TYR A 59 19.58 -6.32 26.73
C TYR A 59 20.58 -7.35 26.22
N GLY A 60 21.84 -7.20 26.60
CA GLY A 60 22.86 -8.20 26.32
C GLY A 60 22.47 -9.53 26.95
N SER A 61 22.55 -10.64 26.21
CA SER A 61 22.64 -11.94 26.86
C SER A 61 23.97 -11.94 27.62
N GLU A 62 23.92 -12.22 28.92
CA GLU A 62 25.09 -12.37 29.78
C GLU A 62 26.08 -13.31 29.08
N SER A 63 27.23 -12.76 28.67
CA SER A 63 28.41 -13.59 28.49
C SER A 63 28.67 -14.23 29.85
N GLU A 64 28.88 -15.55 29.88
CA GLU A 64 29.24 -16.32 31.06
C GLU A 64 30.54 -15.79 31.66
N SER A 65 30.47 -14.71 32.42
CA SER A 65 31.49 -14.27 33.35
C SER A 65 30.87 -14.38 34.74
N GLU A 66 31.36 -15.38 35.49
CA GLU A 66 31.00 -15.64 36.88
C GLU A 66 31.19 -14.36 37.72
N GLY A 67 30.10 -13.64 37.95
CA GLY A 67 30.13 -12.37 38.66
C GLY A 67 28.81 -11.63 38.52
N GLY A 68 27.85 -11.97 39.39
CA GLY A 68 26.50 -11.45 39.36
C GLY A 68 26.40 -9.94 39.17
N SER A 69 25.85 -9.54 38.04
CA SER A 69 25.24 -8.23 37.84
C SER A 69 24.13 -8.41 36.81
N GLY A 70 22.89 -8.18 37.22
CA GLY A 70 21.71 -8.43 36.39
C GLY A 70 21.73 -7.65 35.06
N PRO A 71 20.75 -7.89 34.16
CA PRO A 71 20.81 -7.47 32.77
C PRO A 71 21.10 -5.98 32.62
N GLN A 72 22.35 -5.66 32.28
CA GLN A 72 22.81 -4.28 32.14
C GLN A 72 22.29 -3.73 30.82
N ARG A 73 21.53 -2.61 30.87
CA ARG A 73 21.05 -1.93 29.65
C ARG A 73 22.25 -1.35 28.91
N GLN A 74 22.60 -1.95 27.78
CA GLN A 74 23.65 -1.43 26.90
C GLN A 74 23.02 -0.68 25.73
N LYS A 75 23.60 0.46 25.35
CA LYS A 75 23.22 1.18 24.13
C LYS A 75 24.17 0.79 23.01
N LYS A 76 23.64 0.15 21.96
CA LYS A 76 24.41 -0.15 20.75
C LYS A 76 24.22 0.98 19.73
N PRO A 77 25.30 1.61 19.22
CA PRO A 77 25.18 2.59 18.15
C PRO A 77 24.83 1.87 16.84
N VAL A 78 23.75 2.30 16.21
CA VAL A 78 23.25 1.75 14.93
C VAL A 78 23.05 2.84 13.90
N TRP A 79 23.27 2.53 12.62
CA TRP A 79 22.91 3.40 11.51
C TRP A 79 21.38 3.61 11.43
N ARG A 80 20.98 4.83 11.09
CA ARG A 80 19.58 5.20 10.83
C ARG A 80 19.37 5.55 9.36
N GLY A 81 18.12 5.56 8.94
CA GLY A 81 17.75 5.92 7.59
C GLY A 81 16.41 5.34 7.19
N TYR A 82 16.21 5.23 5.89
CA TYR A 82 15.00 4.69 5.28
C TYR A 82 15.30 4.11 3.90
N TYR A 83 14.40 3.29 3.40
CA TYR A 83 14.37 2.92 1.99
C TYR A 83 13.51 3.91 1.21
N GLU A 84 13.97 4.29 0.03
CA GLU A 84 13.36 5.30 -0.84
C GLU A 84 12.59 4.64 -1.99
N LEU A 85 11.40 5.16 -2.28
CA LEU A 85 10.58 4.81 -3.43
C LEU A 85 10.36 6.07 -4.27
N SER A 86 10.93 6.07 -5.48
CA SER A 86 10.97 7.23 -6.36
C SER A 86 10.79 6.82 -7.82
N PHE A 87 10.13 7.66 -8.60
CA PHE A 87 10.02 7.45 -10.05
C PHE A 87 11.36 7.64 -10.78
N ASP A 88 12.29 8.40 -10.19
CA ASP A 88 13.64 8.61 -10.76
C ASP A 88 14.57 7.42 -10.52
N VAL A 89 14.25 6.58 -9.52
CA VAL A 89 14.95 5.34 -9.21
C VAL A 89 14.00 4.16 -9.46
N PRO A 90 13.77 3.78 -10.73
CA PRO A 90 12.83 2.72 -11.07
C PRO A 90 13.32 1.38 -10.51
N PRO A 91 12.41 0.41 -10.29
CA PRO A 91 12.82 -0.96 -9.99
C PRO A 91 13.51 -1.59 -11.19
N ARG A 92 14.17 -2.75 -11.00
CA ARG A 92 14.82 -3.46 -12.12
C ARG A 92 13.84 -3.76 -13.27
N ASP A 93 12.61 -4.15 -12.92
CA ASP A 93 11.53 -4.35 -13.88
C ASP A 93 10.30 -3.51 -13.47
N PRO A 94 10.07 -2.37 -14.15
CA PRO A 94 8.90 -1.51 -13.93
C PRO A 94 7.54 -2.21 -13.96
N ARG A 95 7.42 -3.36 -14.64
CA ARG A 95 6.16 -4.12 -14.72
C ARG A 95 5.80 -4.82 -13.41
N PHE A 96 6.79 -5.10 -12.57
CA PHE A 96 6.60 -5.82 -11.31
C PHE A 96 6.72 -4.91 -10.08
N GLY A 97 7.24 -3.70 -10.23
CA GLY A 97 7.44 -2.77 -9.12
C GLY A 97 8.68 -3.08 -8.28
N TRP A 98 8.81 -2.42 -7.14
CA TRP A 98 9.96 -2.50 -6.24
C TRP A 98 9.87 -3.72 -5.35
N VAL A 99 10.84 -4.62 -5.42
CA VAL A 99 10.89 -5.85 -4.64
C VAL A 99 11.52 -5.60 -3.29
N LEU A 100 10.90 -6.14 -2.24
CA LEU A 100 11.36 -6.10 -0.86
C LEU A 100 11.63 -7.52 -0.37
N GLY A 101 12.73 -7.73 0.33
CA GLY A 101 13.05 -9.03 0.90
C GLY A 101 14.41 -9.09 1.56
N GLY A 102 14.88 -10.29 1.89
CA GLY A 102 16.17 -10.49 2.53
C GLY A 102 17.20 -11.15 1.61
N GLY A 103 18.48 -11.04 1.93
CA GLY A 103 19.53 -11.81 1.27
C GLY A 103 20.90 -11.18 1.27
N LYS A 104 21.90 -12.03 1.07
CA LYS A 104 23.31 -11.64 1.12
C LYS A 104 23.92 -11.35 -0.25
N TYR A 105 23.33 -11.87 -1.33
CA TYR A 105 23.83 -11.71 -2.69
C TYR A 105 22.73 -12.05 -3.71
N ALA A 106 22.76 -11.35 -4.84
CA ALA A 106 22.37 -11.92 -6.11
C ALA A 106 23.46 -12.93 -6.49
N LEU A 107 23.23 -14.24 -6.36
CA LEU A 107 24.01 -15.19 -7.14
C LEU A 107 23.86 -14.84 -8.63
N PRO A 108 24.79 -15.22 -9.53
CA PRO A 108 24.56 -15.08 -10.96
C PRO A 108 23.23 -15.77 -11.33
N GLY A 109 22.20 -14.99 -11.67
CA GLY A 109 20.83 -15.46 -11.93
C GLY A 109 19.82 -15.35 -10.77
N ASP A 110 20.24 -15.02 -9.55
CA ASP A 110 19.33 -14.72 -8.43
C ASP A 110 19.15 -13.20 -8.33
N GLU A 111 17.92 -12.74 -8.47
CA GLU A 111 17.63 -11.31 -8.52
C GLU A 111 17.51 -10.74 -7.11
N SER A 112 18.56 -10.05 -6.64
CA SER A 112 18.52 -9.30 -5.37
C SER A 112 17.33 -8.33 -5.37
N PRO A 113 16.59 -8.23 -4.26
CA PRO A 113 15.59 -7.18 -4.05
C PRO A 113 16.20 -5.78 -4.22
N GLU A 114 15.38 -4.83 -4.67
CA GLU A 114 15.68 -3.40 -4.59
C GLU A 114 15.83 -2.97 -3.12
N LEU A 115 14.87 -3.36 -2.27
CA LEU A 115 14.85 -3.04 -0.85
C LEU A 115 15.28 -4.28 -0.05
N VAL A 116 16.59 -4.37 0.21
CA VAL A 116 17.18 -5.43 1.02
C VAL A 116 16.92 -5.15 2.49
N LEU A 117 15.88 -5.77 3.05
CA LEU A 117 15.40 -5.55 4.42
C LEU A 117 16.31 -6.17 5.48
N THR A 118 16.99 -7.27 5.14
CA THR A 118 17.90 -7.99 6.04
C THR A 118 18.87 -8.89 5.28
N GLU A 119 20.06 -9.11 5.84
CA GLU A 119 20.99 -10.16 5.40
C GLU A 119 20.64 -11.55 5.97
N ARG A 120 19.82 -11.62 7.03
CA ARG A 120 19.57 -12.85 7.81
C ARG A 120 18.15 -13.39 7.60
N LYS A 121 17.83 -13.79 6.37
CA LYS A 121 16.51 -14.29 5.94
C LYS A 121 15.80 -15.18 6.98
N SER A 122 16.46 -16.27 7.40
CA SER A 122 15.89 -17.25 8.33
C SER A 122 15.75 -16.75 9.78
N HIS A 123 16.64 -15.86 10.22
CA HIS A 123 16.58 -15.29 11.57
C HIS A 123 15.38 -14.34 11.70
N ASP A 124 15.18 -13.49 10.70
CA ASP A 124 14.15 -12.46 10.71
C ASP A 124 12.82 -12.94 10.12
N ASN A 125 12.75 -14.19 9.65
CA ASN A 125 11.61 -14.76 8.93
C ASN A 125 11.20 -13.93 7.70
N VAL A 126 12.18 -13.48 6.92
CA VAL A 126 12.00 -12.70 5.69
C VAL A 126 12.56 -13.48 4.50
N PHE A 127 11.67 -13.91 3.60
CA PHE A 127 12.03 -14.54 2.32
C PHE A 127 12.94 -13.68 1.43
N GLY A 128 13.59 -14.35 0.47
CA GLY A 128 14.46 -13.73 -0.53
C GLY A 128 13.78 -12.57 -1.26
N ARG A 129 12.68 -12.91 -1.91
CA ARG A 129 11.69 -11.97 -2.42
C ARG A 129 10.44 -12.19 -1.55
N HIS A 130 10.12 -11.20 -0.73
CA HIS A 130 9.05 -11.32 0.26
C HIS A 130 7.78 -10.63 -0.23
N ALA A 131 7.96 -9.45 -0.80
CA ALA A 131 6.89 -8.62 -1.29
C ALA A 131 7.36 -7.73 -2.44
N ARG A 132 6.40 -7.06 -3.09
CA ARG A 132 6.65 -5.98 -4.02
C ARG A 132 5.66 -4.84 -3.81
N LEU A 133 6.12 -3.62 -4.00
CA LEU A 133 5.30 -2.42 -4.06
C LEU A 133 5.16 -2.00 -5.52
N PHE A 134 3.93 -1.73 -5.97
CA PHE A 134 3.67 -1.33 -7.36
C PHE A 134 2.41 -0.46 -7.43
N HIS A 135 2.28 0.35 -8.47
CA HIS A 135 1.05 1.09 -8.71
C HIS A 135 0.08 0.24 -9.53
N ASN A 136 -1.17 0.11 -9.06
CA ASN A 136 -2.21 -0.59 -9.79
C ASN A 136 -2.53 0.12 -11.10
N HIS A 137 -2.56 -0.62 -12.21
CA HIS A 137 -2.78 -0.03 -13.52
C HIS A 137 -4.18 0.61 -13.70
N SER A 138 -5.20 0.16 -12.99
CA SER A 138 -6.58 0.68 -13.16
C SER A 138 -6.88 1.91 -12.30
N SER A 139 -6.28 2.02 -11.10
CA SER A 139 -6.56 3.09 -10.15
C SER A 139 -5.39 4.04 -9.92
N GLY A 140 -4.17 3.61 -10.21
CA GLY A 140 -2.95 4.32 -9.86
C GLY A 140 -2.59 4.18 -8.38
N ALA A 141 -3.35 3.43 -7.59
CA ALA A 141 -3.10 3.24 -6.17
C ALA A 141 -1.82 2.44 -5.92
N LEU A 142 -1.06 2.81 -4.89
CA LEU A 142 0.06 2.01 -4.43
C LEU A 142 -0.46 0.72 -3.76
N MET A 143 0.05 -0.41 -4.21
CA MET A 143 -0.30 -1.75 -3.75
C MET A 143 0.91 -2.43 -3.13
N LEU A 144 0.68 -3.17 -2.05
CA LEU A 144 1.60 -4.20 -1.54
C LEU A 144 1.13 -5.57 -2.03
N HIS A 145 2.00 -6.30 -2.72
CA HIS A 145 1.78 -7.70 -3.09
C HIS A 145 2.81 -8.59 -2.44
N LEU A 146 2.37 -9.71 -1.88
CA LEU A 146 3.17 -10.70 -1.19
C LEU A 146 3.48 -11.85 -2.13
N GLU A 147 4.74 -12.25 -2.14
CA GLU A 147 5.17 -13.41 -2.93
C GLU A 147 4.59 -14.70 -2.32
N LYS A 148 4.52 -15.77 -3.13
CA LYS A 148 3.95 -17.06 -2.72
C LYS A 148 4.54 -17.51 -1.37
N GLN A 149 3.68 -17.97 -0.45
CA GLN A 149 4.04 -18.41 0.92
C GLN A 149 4.52 -17.29 1.87
N SER A 150 4.60 -16.04 1.43
CA SER A 150 4.89 -14.89 2.29
C SER A 150 3.62 -14.32 2.92
N PHE A 151 3.77 -13.57 4.00
CA PHE A 151 2.69 -12.79 4.59
C PHE A 151 3.26 -11.53 5.24
N ALA A 152 2.45 -10.48 5.30
CA ALA A 152 2.73 -9.30 6.09
C ALA A 152 1.63 -9.04 7.11
N VAL A 153 1.93 -8.23 8.11
CA VAL A 153 0.91 -7.58 8.94
C VAL A 153 0.88 -6.10 8.56
N VAL A 154 -0.23 -5.64 8.03
CA VAL A 154 -0.46 -4.25 7.61
C VAL A 154 -1.51 -3.64 8.53
N ASP A 155 -1.14 -2.60 9.29
CA ASP A 155 -1.99 -1.95 10.31
C ASP A 155 -2.70 -2.95 11.24
N GLY A 156 -1.96 -3.97 11.69
CA GLY A 156 -2.46 -5.01 12.59
C GLY A 156 -3.24 -6.14 11.91
N LYS A 157 -3.46 -6.10 10.58
CA LYS A 157 -4.17 -7.14 9.82
C LYS A 157 -3.21 -8.00 9.02
N LYS A 158 -3.36 -9.33 9.10
CA LYS A 158 -2.57 -10.27 8.30
C LYS A 158 -3.01 -10.23 6.83
N VAL A 159 -2.05 -10.08 5.93
CA VAL A 159 -2.22 -10.07 4.47
C VAL A 159 -1.34 -11.16 3.86
N SER A 160 -1.88 -11.96 2.94
CA SER A 160 -1.20 -13.10 2.31
C SER A 160 -1.15 -13.05 0.78
N ASP A 161 -1.74 -12.03 0.18
CA ASP A 161 -1.74 -11.84 -1.27
C ASP A 161 -1.48 -10.37 -1.58
N SER A 162 -2.51 -9.53 -1.59
CA SER A 162 -2.37 -8.14 -2.00
C SER A 162 -3.25 -7.22 -1.16
N THR A 163 -2.78 -6.00 -0.93
CA THR A 163 -3.56 -4.93 -0.28
C THR A 163 -3.19 -3.56 -0.84
N THR A 164 -4.18 -2.70 -0.98
CA THR A 164 -4.00 -1.27 -1.24
C THR A 164 -3.38 -0.60 -0.01
N ILE A 165 -2.42 0.31 -0.25
CA ILE A 165 -1.94 1.27 0.73
C ILE A 165 -2.89 2.47 0.71
N TRP A 166 -3.70 2.60 1.76
CA TRP A 166 -4.85 3.50 1.81
C TRP A 166 -4.70 4.64 2.83
N SER A 167 -3.54 4.75 3.46
CA SER A 167 -3.21 5.78 4.46
C SER A 167 -1.84 6.37 4.17
N ASP A 168 -1.68 7.67 4.44
CA ASP A 168 -0.41 8.40 4.31
C ASP A 168 0.70 7.79 5.18
N LEU A 169 0.32 7.17 6.29
CA LEU A 169 1.22 6.42 7.17
C LEU A 169 0.64 5.03 7.40
N THR A 170 1.39 4.01 6.98
CA THR A 170 0.99 2.60 7.08
C THR A 170 2.07 1.80 7.82
N HIS A 171 1.68 1.02 8.82
CA HIS A 171 2.59 0.13 9.55
C HIS A 171 2.62 -1.23 8.86
N ILE A 172 3.80 -1.66 8.42
CA ILE A 172 3.98 -2.93 7.69
C ILE A 172 5.01 -3.78 8.43
N THR A 173 4.67 -5.04 8.72
CA THR A 173 5.58 -6.00 9.33
C THR A 173 5.80 -7.20 8.42
N PHE A 174 7.07 -7.53 8.16
CA PHE A 174 7.52 -8.71 7.44
C PHE A 174 8.33 -9.59 8.41
N GLY A 175 7.83 -10.76 8.77
CA GLY A 175 8.47 -11.60 9.79
C GLY A 175 8.66 -10.84 11.12
N ALA A 176 9.91 -10.70 11.56
CA ALA A 176 10.27 -9.95 12.78
C ALA A 176 10.46 -8.45 12.55
N LEU A 177 10.45 -7.98 11.30
CA LEU A 177 10.85 -6.62 10.94
C LEU A 177 9.63 -5.74 10.71
N SER A 178 9.46 -4.71 11.55
CA SER A 178 8.38 -3.73 11.40
C SER A 178 8.89 -2.42 10.81
N TYR A 179 8.10 -1.83 9.94
CA TYR A 179 8.38 -0.61 9.21
C TYR A 179 7.18 0.34 9.24
N GLN A 180 7.45 1.62 8.98
CA GLN A 180 6.47 2.65 8.67
C GLN A 180 6.67 3.07 7.21
N LEU A 181 5.68 2.76 6.38
CA LEU A 181 5.59 3.30 5.02
C LEU A 181 4.90 4.65 5.10
N GLN A 182 5.63 5.70 4.75
CA GLN A 182 5.13 7.07 4.70
C GLN A 182 5.05 7.50 3.24
N LEU A 183 3.86 7.85 2.78
CA LEU A 183 3.66 8.44 1.47
C LEU A 183 4.01 9.93 1.51
N ASP A 184 4.58 10.44 0.45
CA ASP A 184 4.75 11.88 0.30
C ASP A 184 3.37 12.50 0.06
N GLY A 185 3.02 13.53 0.84
CA GLY A 185 1.75 14.26 0.74
C GLY A 185 1.70 15.19 -0.47
N ALA A 186 2.38 14.82 -1.55
CA ALA A 186 2.44 15.58 -2.79
C ALA A 186 1.03 15.79 -3.35
N ASN A 187 0.83 16.91 -4.03
CA ASN A 187 -0.41 17.18 -4.77
C ASN A 187 -0.71 16.00 -5.72
N ASP A 188 -1.89 15.38 -5.57
CA ASP A 188 -2.33 14.22 -6.36
C ASP A 188 -2.19 14.46 -7.87
N SER A 189 -2.44 15.67 -8.36
CA SER A 189 -2.24 16.01 -9.77
C SER A 189 -0.77 15.90 -10.20
N ALA A 190 0.17 16.31 -9.34
CA ALA A 190 1.60 16.20 -9.61
C ALA A 190 2.07 14.74 -9.51
N HIS A 191 1.58 14.01 -8.50
CA HIS A 191 1.84 12.58 -8.36
C HIS A 191 1.36 11.81 -9.60
N ARG A 192 0.10 12.02 -10.02
CA ARG A 192 -0.49 11.38 -11.21
C ARG A 192 0.28 11.74 -12.47
N GLY A 193 0.66 13.00 -12.65
CA GLY A 193 1.50 13.43 -13.78
C GLY A 193 2.83 12.66 -13.86
N ARG A 194 3.50 12.47 -12.72
CA ARG A 194 4.74 11.69 -12.62
C ARG A 194 4.53 10.21 -12.86
N LEU A 195 3.47 9.61 -12.28
CA LEU A 195 3.13 8.21 -12.50
C LEU A 195 2.84 7.93 -13.99
N THR A 196 2.07 8.80 -14.64
CA THR A 196 1.80 8.71 -16.09
C THR A 196 3.08 8.88 -16.91
N GLY A 197 3.96 9.81 -16.54
CA GLY A 197 5.26 10.00 -17.19
C GLY A 197 6.15 8.76 -17.05
N TYR A 198 6.27 8.22 -15.84
CA TYR A 198 6.96 6.98 -15.53
C TYR A 198 6.45 5.81 -16.38
N GLN A 199 5.13 5.65 -16.48
CA GLN A 199 4.53 4.58 -17.29
C GLN A 199 4.87 4.72 -18.77
N LYS A 200 4.79 5.94 -19.33
CA LYS A 200 5.16 6.23 -20.71
C LYS A 200 6.61 5.90 -21.00
N ILE A 201 7.53 6.37 -20.15
CA ILE A 201 8.97 6.18 -20.31
C ILE A 201 9.34 4.69 -20.30
N HIS A 202 8.67 3.89 -19.48
CA HIS A 202 8.95 2.46 -19.32
C HIS A 202 8.05 1.55 -20.19
N GLY A 203 7.29 2.10 -21.13
CA GLY A 203 6.44 1.31 -22.03
C GLY A 203 5.35 0.50 -21.32
N LEU A 204 4.94 0.94 -20.13
CA LEU A 204 3.84 0.34 -19.38
C LEU A 204 2.52 0.81 -19.99
N THR A 205 1.46 0.00 -19.84
CA THR A 205 0.12 0.43 -20.25
C THR A 205 -0.26 1.70 -19.49
N VAL A 206 -0.32 2.80 -20.21
CA VAL A 206 -0.83 4.07 -19.73
C VAL A 206 -2.34 3.96 -19.78
N ASN A 207 -2.95 3.71 -18.62
CA ASN A 207 -4.39 3.82 -18.51
C ASN A 207 -4.75 5.26 -18.17
N ASP A 208 -5.83 5.74 -18.78
CA ASP A 208 -6.49 6.94 -18.29
C ASP A 208 -7.06 6.60 -16.93
N TYR A 209 -6.37 6.99 -15.85
CA TYR A 209 -6.93 6.83 -14.52
C TYR A 209 -8.22 7.64 -14.42
N PRO A 210 -9.25 7.13 -13.73
CA PRO A 210 -10.46 7.92 -13.50
C PRO A 210 -10.07 9.23 -12.83
N MET A 211 -10.36 10.37 -13.48
CA MET A 211 -9.95 11.71 -13.00
C MET A 211 -10.43 12.00 -11.57
N ASN A 212 -11.55 11.39 -11.20
CA ASN A 212 -12.18 11.54 -9.89
C ASN A 212 -11.69 10.52 -8.85
N LEU A 213 -10.68 9.71 -9.15
CA LEU A 213 -10.06 8.78 -8.21
C LEU A 213 -8.64 9.25 -7.88
N LEU A 214 -8.43 9.66 -6.64
CA LEU A 214 -7.11 10.06 -6.16
C LEU A 214 -6.16 8.85 -6.13
N SER A 215 -4.96 9.04 -6.67
CA SER A 215 -3.88 8.05 -6.71
C SER A 215 -3.14 7.96 -5.37
N THR A 216 -3.13 9.05 -4.60
CA THR A 216 -2.65 9.08 -3.22
C THR A 216 -3.82 9.00 -2.24
N PRO A 217 -3.64 8.35 -1.07
CA PRO A 217 -4.61 8.43 0.02
C PRO A 217 -4.95 9.86 0.42
N ALA A 218 -6.19 10.07 0.85
CA ALA A 218 -6.62 11.31 1.49
C ALA A 218 -7.08 11.04 2.92
N LYS A 219 -6.99 12.03 3.80
CA LYS A 219 -7.45 11.91 5.21
C LYS A 219 -8.93 11.58 5.36
N SER A 220 -9.74 11.88 4.34
CA SER A 220 -11.16 11.57 4.30
C SER A 220 -11.45 10.13 3.87
N ASP A 221 -10.45 9.41 3.37
CA ASP A 221 -10.62 8.04 2.90
C ASP A 221 -10.86 7.10 4.08
N TYR A 222 -11.71 6.10 3.87
CA TYR A 222 -12.02 5.13 4.92
C TYR A 222 -12.32 3.75 4.33
N ILE A 223 -12.07 2.71 5.13
CA ILE A 223 -12.38 1.34 4.75
C ILE A 223 -13.84 1.03 5.10
N HIS A 224 -14.57 0.47 4.14
CA HIS A 224 -15.84 -0.21 4.37
C HIS A 224 -15.80 -1.61 3.75
N LYS A 225 -15.77 -2.64 4.61
CA LYS A 225 -15.55 -4.05 4.23
C LYS A 225 -14.29 -4.22 3.36
N ASP A 226 -14.44 -4.66 2.11
CA ASP A 226 -13.36 -4.95 1.17
C ASP A 226 -13.00 -3.75 0.26
N TYR A 227 -13.49 -2.55 0.57
CA TYR A 227 -13.31 -1.36 -0.26
C TYR A 227 -12.75 -0.17 0.52
N VAL A 228 -11.87 0.58 -0.13
CA VAL A 228 -11.48 1.93 0.28
C VAL A 228 -12.46 2.90 -0.39
N ILE A 229 -13.21 3.63 0.41
CA ILE A 229 -14.12 4.68 -0.04
C ILE A 229 -13.35 6.00 -0.03
N LYS A 230 -13.32 6.69 -1.17
CA LYS A 230 -12.61 7.96 -1.36
C LYS A 230 -13.57 9.13 -1.48
N ASN A 231 -13.26 10.10 -2.34
CA ASN A 231 -14.05 11.30 -2.56
C ASN A 231 -15.42 11.00 -3.19
N ALA A 232 -16.40 11.85 -2.84
CA ALA A 232 -17.69 11.86 -3.51
C ALA A 232 -17.53 12.41 -4.94
N ILE A 233 -18.16 11.74 -5.90
CA ILE A 233 -18.11 12.08 -7.33
C ILE A 233 -19.49 12.44 -7.89
N GLY A 234 -20.55 12.22 -7.12
CA GLY A 234 -21.92 12.57 -7.52
C GLY A 234 -22.88 12.57 -6.34
N HIS A 235 -23.88 13.45 -6.40
CA HIS A 235 -24.92 13.57 -5.39
C HIS A 235 -26.29 13.47 -6.05
N GLY A 236 -27.13 12.58 -5.54
CA GLY A 236 -28.55 12.48 -5.85
C GLY A 236 -29.39 12.88 -4.64
N SER A 237 -30.71 12.94 -4.81
CA SER A 237 -31.65 13.32 -3.75
C SER A 237 -31.63 12.41 -2.52
N SER A 238 -31.26 11.14 -2.70
CA SER A 238 -31.25 10.12 -1.64
C SER A 238 -30.01 9.22 -1.67
N SER A 239 -29.01 9.60 -2.48
CA SER A 239 -27.80 8.79 -2.69
C SER A 239 -26.57 9.66 -2.92
N THR A 240 -25.42 9.17 -2.50
CA THR A 240 -24.12 9.75 -2.86
C THR A 240 -23.31 8.69 -3.58
N VAL A 241 -22.68 9.07 -4.69
CA VAL A 241 -21.74 8.20 -5.41
C VAL A 241 -20.33 8.62 -5.04
N PHE A 242 -19.51 7.66 -4.66
CA PHE A 242 -18.11 7.83 -4.33
C PHE A 242 -17.24 7.09 -5.35
N ALA A 243 -16.03 7.61 -5.57
CA ALA A 243 -14.96 6.79 -6.11
C ALA A 243 -14.42 5.86 -5.01
N GLY A 244 -13.91 4.71 -5.41
CA GLY A 244 -13.28 3.79 -4.47
C GLY A 244 -12.39 2.77 -5.15
N GLU A 245 -11.76 1.95 -4.31
CA GLU A 245 -10.86 0.89 -4.73
C GLU A 245 -11.17 -0.39 -3.97
N HIS A 246 -11.15 -1.53 -4.66
CA HIS A 246 -11.19 -2.82 -3.99
C HIS A 246 -9.83 -3.10 -3.33
N ILE A 247 -9.81 -3.37 -2.03
CA ILE A 247 -8.58 -3.45 -1.22
C ILE A 247 -7.60 -4.49 -1.75
N LYS A 248 -8.07 -5.66 -2.19
CA LYS A 248 -7.16 -6.73 -2.61
C LYS A 248 -6.65 -6.57 -4.03
N SER A 249 -7.49 -6.12 -4.95
CA SER A 249 -7.11 -6.02 -6.36
C SER A 249 -6.60 -4.65 -6.75
N GLY A 250 -6.88 -3.62 -5.95
CA GLY A 250 -6.64 -2.21 -6.29
C GLY A 250 -7.57 -1.69 -7.38
N ASN A 251 -8.57 -2.45 -7.82
CA ASN A 251 -9.41 -2.05 -8.96
C ASN A 251 -10.28 -0.84 -8.61
N ALA A 252 -10.31 0.14 -9.50
CA ALA A 252 -11.19 1.29 -9.40
C ALA A 252 -12.67 0.87 -9.49
N VAL A 253 -13.51 1.42 -8.60
CA VAL A 253 -14.94 1.14 -8.51
C VAL A 253 -15.75 2.42 -8.26
N ALA A 254 -17.03 2.41 -8.65
CA ALA A 254 -18.00 3.41 -8.25
C ALA A 254 -18.86 2.85 -7.10
N ILE A 255 -19.03 3.62 -6.03
CA ILE A 255 -19.71 3.19 -4.82
C ILE A 255 -20.93 4.08 -4.59
N LYS A 256 -22.12 3.57 -4.88
CA LYS A 256 -23.39 4.28 -4.63
C LYS A 256 -23.86 3.94 -3.22
N ARG A 257 -23.75 4.92 -2.31
CA ARG A 257 -24.30 4.86 -0.95
C ARG A 257 -25.71 5.43 -0.95
N MET A 258 -26.67 4.70 -0.40
CA MET A 258 -28.08 5.10 -0.30
C MET A 258 -28.58 4.94 1.12
N THR A 259 -29.33 5.93 1.59
CA THR A 259 -30.08 5.79 2.84
C THR A 259 -31.36 5.04 2.55
N ARG A 260 -31.48 3.82 3.07
CA ARG A 260 -32.67 2.99 2.94
C ARG A 260 -33.64 3.25 4.08
N THR A 261 -34.89 3.48 3.70
CA THR A 261 -36.06 3.71 4.55
C THR A 261 -37.17 2.76 4.12
N ARG A 262 -38.24 2.67 4.92
CA ARG A 262 -39.44 1.89 4.53
C ARG A 262 -40.03 2.31 3.18
N GLN A 263 -39.90 3.59 2.82
CA GLN A 263 -40.51 4.15 1.61
C GLN A 263 -39.70 3.81 0.35
N ASN A 264 -38.37 3.73 0.45
CA ASN A 264 -37.50 3.52 -0.72
C ASN A 264 -36.86 2.12 -0.78
N ALA A 265 -37.11 1.24 0.18
CA ALA A 265 -36.57 -0.13 0.18
C ALA A 265 -37.00 -0.95 -1.05
N GLY A 266 -38.27 -0.85 -1.46
CA GLY A 266 -38.77 -1.53 -2.67
C GLY A 266 -38.05 -1.06 -3.94
N PRO A 267 -37.96 0.26 -4.19
CA PRO A 267 -37.13 0.82 -5.26
C PRO A 267 -35.66 0.38 -5.23
N ILE A 268 -35.01 0.38 -4.06
CA ILE A 268 -33.60 -0.05 -3.92
C ILE A 268 -33.44 -1.53 -4.29
N GLU A 269 -34.33 -2.40 -3.78
CA GLU A 269 -34.29 -3.83 -4.11
C GLU A 269 -34.51 -4.07 -5.61
N ARG A 270 -35.42 -3.30 -6.23
CA ARG A 270 -35.63 -3.37 -7.68
C ARG A 270 -34.38 -2.95 -8.45
N GLU A 271 -33.66 -1.91 -8.02
CA GLU A 271 -32.40 -1.49 -8.64
C GLU A 271 -31.34 -2.60 -8.60
N ILE A 272 -31.19 -3.24 -7.44
CA ILE A 272 -30.29 -4.39 -7.25
C ILE A 272 -30.66 -5.52 -8.21
N GLN A 273 -31.94 -5.89 -8.25
CA GLN A 273 -32.42 -6.98 -9.11
C GLN A 273 -32.25 -6.68 -10.60
N MET A 274 -32.55 -5.46 -11.04
CA MET A 274 -32.37 -5.06 -12.44
C MET A 274 -30.90 -5.09 -12.85
N THR A 275 -30.01 -4.59 -12.00
CA THR A 275 -28.58 -4.56 -12.34
C THR A 275 -27.98 -5.96 -12.34
N ALA A 276 -28.41 -6.82 -11.41
CA ALA A 276 -28.06 -8.23 -11.42
C ALA A 276 -28.59 -8.95 -12.69
N PHE A 277 -29.81 -8.62 -13.13
CA PHE A 277 -30.40 -9.19 -14.35
C PHE A 277 -29.66 -8.76 -15.63
N LEU A 278 -29.28 -7.49 -15.74
CA LEU A 278 -28.52 -6.98 -16.89
C LEU A 278 -27.14 -7.64 -17.03
N GLY A 279 -26.55 -8.09 -15.92
CA GLY A 279 -25.28 -8.81 -15.92
C GLY A 279 -24.13 -7.96 -16.45
N ARG A 280 -23.11 -8.62 -17.03
CA ARG A 280 -21.95 -7.96 -17.62
C ARG A 280 -22.22 -7.62 -19.08
N HIS A 281 -22.26 -6.32 -19.39
CA HIS A 281 -22.31 -5.82 -20.76
C HIS A 281 -21.18 -4.81 -20.98
N HIS A 282 -20.49 -4.88 -22.13
CA HIS A 282 -19.29 -4.09 -22.41
C HIS A 282 -19.53 -2.57 -22.39
N SER A 283 -20.76 -2.11 -22.68
CA SER A 283 -21.13 -0.69 -22.69
C SER A 283 -21.86 -0.21 -21.44
N LEU A 284 -22.08 -1.07 -20.43
CA LEU A 284 -22.84 -0.72 -19.23
C LEU A 284 -21.99 -0.94 -17.98
N CYS A 285 -22.17 -0.07 -16.99
CA CYS A 285 -21.71 -0.40 -15.65
C CYS A 285 -22.52 -1.59 -15.12
N HIS A 286 -21.86 -2.46 -14.37
CA HIS A 286 -22.51 -3.61 -13.76
C HIS A 286 -22.20 -3.66 -12.27
N LEU A 287 -23.15 -4.18 -11.50
CA LEU A 287 -23.01 -4.41 -10.08
C LEU A 287 -22.02 -5.54 -9.85
N ILE A 288 -20.95 -5.29 -9.11
CA ILE A 288 -19.94 -6.29 -8.74
C ILE A 288 -20.08 -6.74 -7.29
N ASP A 289 -20.66 -5.92 -6.42
CA ASP A 289 -20.95 -6.25 -5.03
C ASP A 289 -22.06 -5.36 -4.44
N GLY A 290 -22.70 -5.82 -3.37
CA GLY A 290 -23.72 -5.09 -2.62
C GLY A 290 -23.58 -5.32 -1.12
N MET A 291 -23.48 -4.24 -0.35
CA MET A 291 -23.26 -4.27 1.09
C MET A 291 -24.44 -3.64 1.83
N SER A 292 -24.96 -4.34 2.83
CA SER A 292 -25.92 -3.81 3.80
C SER A 292 -25.52 -4.25 5.21
N PRO A 293 -25.79 -3.44 6.25
CA PRO A 293 -25.36 -3.70 7.62
C PRO A 293 -25.88 -5.03 8.20
N ASN A 294 -27.04 -5.51 7.74
CA ASN A 294 -27.61 -6.76 8.24
C ASN A 294 -27.32 -7.99 7.36
N GLY A 295 -26.56 -7.86 6.26
CA GLY A 295 -26.32 -8.97 5.31
C GLY A 295 -27.58 -9.47 4.55
N ASP A 296 -28.76 -9.16 5.06
CA ASP A 296 -30.04 -9.52 4.47
C ASP A 296 -30.44 -8.54 3.36
N ARG A 297 -30.65 -9.08 2.16
CA ARG A 297 -31.41 -8.42 1.08
C ARG A 297 -32.83 -8.01 1.55
N ARG A 298 -33.32 -8.63 2.63
CA ARG A 298 -34.62 -8.37 3.26
C ARG A 298 -34.49 -8.02 4.74
N GLY A 299 -33.53 -7.17 5.11
CA GLY A 299 -33.33 -6.76 6.50
C GLY A 299 -34.67 -6.44 7.19
N GLN A 300 -35.01 -7.25 8.20
CA GLN A 300 -36.13 -6.95 9.09
C GLN A 300 -35.90 -5.54 9.60
N TYR A 301 -36.81 -4.62 9.26
CA TYR A 301 -36.84 -3.31 9.90
C TYR A 301 -36.85 -3.58 11.40
N SER A 302 -35.76 -3.24 12.10
CA SER A 302 -35.80 -3.20 13.55
C SER A 302 -37.04 -2.38 13.93
N ARG A 303 -37.85 -2.92 14.85
CA ARG A 303 -39.20 -2.43 15.20
C ARG A 303 -39.26 -0.94 15.57
N ASN A 304 -38.11 -0.26 15.66
CA ASN A 304 -37.95 1.11 16.13
C ASN A 304 -37.68 2.17 15.04
N GLY A 305 -37.95 1.88 13.76
CA GLY A 305 -37.91 2.93 12.72
C GLY A 305 -36.51 3.32 12.21
N ALA A 306 -35.53 2.41 12.33
CA ALA A 306 -34.17 2.64 11.88
C ALA A 306 -34.08 2.73 10.34
N PHE A 307 -33.48 3.80 9.83
CA PHE A 307 -32.88 3.87 8.51
C PHE A 307 -31.56 3.11 8.53
N ASP A 308 -31.16 2.54 7.40
CA ASP A 308 -29.83 1.94 7.25
C ASP A 308 -29.16 2.36 5.94
N GLU A 309 -27.86 2.11 5.82
CA GLU A 309 -27.09 2.48 4.63
C GLU A 309 -26.86 1.25 3.75
N VAL A 310 -27.17 1.38 2.47
CA VAL A 310 -26.92 0.36 1.44
C VAL A 310 -25.84 0.89 0.51
N TYR A 311 -24.85 0.05 0.22
CA TYR A 311 -23.76 0.38 -0.70
C TYR A 311 -23.82 -0.57 -1.88
N LEU A 312 -23.91 -0.01 -3.08
CA LEU A 312 -23.87 -0.75 -4.34
C LEU A 312 -22.57 -0.42 -5.06
N ILE A 313 -21.83 -1.46 -5.45
CA ILE A 313 -20.50 -1.34 -6.02
C ILE A 313 -20.54 -1.67 -7.51
N TYR A 314 -20.11 -0.72 -8.32
CA TYR A 314 -20.18 -0.80 -9.77
C TYR A 314 -18.79 -0.75 -10.40
N SER A 315 -18.66 -1.40 -11.55
CA SER A 315 -17.50 -1.35 -12.42
C SER A 315 -17.93 -1.26 -13.90
N PRO A 316 -17.18 -0.57 -14.78
CA PRO A 316 -16.01 0.27 -14.48
C PRO A 316 -16.39 1.61 -13.80
N LEU A 317 -15.43 2.20 -13.07
CA LEU A 317 -15.50 3.62 -12.72
C LEU A 317 -15.16 4.44 -13.98
N VAL A 318 -16.09 5.28 -14.44
CA VAL A 318 -15.94 5.99 -15.71
C VAL A 318 -14.75 6.97 -15.64
N THR A 319 -13.86 6.85 -16.61
CA THR A 319 -12.82 7.80 -16.95
C THR A 319 -13.48 8.89 -17.80
N THR A 320 -13.75 10.07 -17.26
CA THR A 320 -14.23 11.19 -18.09
C THR A 320 -13.17 11.50 -19.14
N THR A 321 -13.53 11.30 -20.42
CA THR A 321 -12.79 11.73 -21.61
C THR A 321 -12.80 13.24 -21.76
#